data_AF-A0A2S6TXM3-F1
#
_entry.id   AF-A0A2S6TXM3-F1
#
_cell.length_a   1.000
_cell.length_b   1.000
_cell.length_c   1.000
_cell.angle_alpha   90.00
_cell.angle_beta   90.00
_cell.angle_gamma   90.00
#
_symmetry.space_group_name_H-M   'P 1'
#
loop_
_entity.id
_entity.type
_entity.pdbx_description
1 polymer ?
#
loop_
_entity_poly.entity_id
_entity_poly.type
_entity_poly.pdbx_seq_one_letter_code
_entity_poly.pdbx_strand_id
1 'polypeptide(L)'
;MTVQFLTRLTGPFVLGLCILVGLYYAIEDTNKNLGEPAIISGWVLFGFLLLLVALNLRKKLIAFNIGAVRHWVAFHIVGGLISVIIFLVHTKGVIFPLGLYEQIIAFLFWIVSITGVIGTLIINVYPRRLTDAGGEISFDTIPSELVALRVEAETCVIDCVNSSGEATLSEHYSETLDWFFRRPRFYFNHLLGGDRSSAWVNRHVEEVRRYLNDKEQEFLNQILHLATEKSILDRQFSCQDLMRKWLLLHVPLSVALIATSGWHIIMIHMYSQ
;
A
#
# COMPACT_ATOMS: atom_id res chain seq x y z
N MET A 1 -12.99 7.06 -13.17
CA MET A 1 -12.68 7.67 -11.85
C MET A 1 -11.26 8.28 -11.84
N THR A 2 -10.97 9.23 -12.73
CA THR A 2 -9.67 9.92 -12.85
C THR A 2 -9.85 11.43 -12.69
N VAL A 3 -10.88 11.99 -13.30
CA VAL A 3 -11.16 13.44 -13.28
C VAL A 3 -11.41 13.97 -11.88
N GLN A 4 -12.28 13.35 -11.08
CA GLN A 4 -12.57 13.83 -9.71
C GLN A 4 -11.40 13.71 -8.73
N PHE A 5 -10.46 12.78 -8.97
CA PHE A 5 -9.25 12.68 -8.16
C PHE A 5 -8.26 13.77 -8.57
N LEU A 6 -8.04 13.94 -9.88
CA LEU A 6 -7.19 14.98 -10.45
C LEU A 6 -7.66 16.38 -10.05
N THR A 7 -8.96 16.66 -10.10
CA THR A 7 -9.51 17.97 -9.70
C THR A 7 -9.23 18.28 -8.23
N ARG A 8 -9.22 17.28 -7.35
CA ARG A 8 -8.89 17.48 -5.92
C ARG A 8 -7.42 17.81 -5.69
N LEU A 9 -6.52 17.44 -6.60
CA LEU A 9 -5.10 17.77 -6.51
C LEU A 9 -4.81 19.21 -6.95
N THR A 10 -5.67 19.81 -7.79
CA THR A 10 -5.44 21.16 -8.35
C THR A 10 -5.31 22.23 -7.28
N GLY A 11 -6.20 22.26 -6.27
CA GLY A 11 -6.15 23.24 -5.18
C GLY A 11 -4.85 23.18 -4.38
N PRO A 12 -4.48 22.03 -3.79
CA PRO A 12 -3.19 21.85 -3.12
C PRO A 12 -1.99 22.17 -4.01
N PHE A 13 -2.07 21.85 -5.31
CA PHE A 13 -1.00 22.11 -6.27
C PHE A 13 -0.79 23.60 -6.51
N VAL A 14 -1.87 24.36 -6.73
CA VAL A 14 -1.79 25.83 -6.89
C VAL A 14 -1.25 26.47 -5.62
N LEU A 15 -1.78 26.09 -4.45
CA LEU A 15 -1.28 26.60 -3.17
C LEU A 15 0.22 26.31 -3.00
N GLY A 16 0.61 25.08 -3.30
CA GLY A 16 2.00 24.63 -3.24
C GLY A 16 2.92 25.40 -4.18
N LEU A 17 2.47 25.68 -5.41
CA LEU A 17 3.19 26.51 -6.36
C LEU A 17 3.34 27.96 -5.86
N CYS A 18 2.28 28.54 -5.28
CA CYS A 18 2.36 29.86 -4.66
C CYS A 18 3.39 29.89 -3.52
N ILE A 19 3.47 28.84 -2.70
CA ILE A 19 4.47 28.72 -1.63
C ILE A 19 5.89 28.62 -2.22
N LEU A 20 6.09 27.84 -3.29
CA LEU A 20 7.39 27.74 -3.97
C LEU A 20 7.84 29.09 -4.54
N VAL A 21 6.93 29.84 -5.17
CA VAL A 21 7.21 31.19 -5.69
C VAL A 21 7.54 32.15 -4.55
N GLY A 22 6.76 32.13 -3.46
CA GLY A 22 7.03 32.93 -2.27
C GLY A 22 8.39 32.60 -1.63
N LEU A 23 8.72 31.31 -1.54
CA LEU A 23 10.01 30.83 -1.05
C LEU A 23 11.17 31.31 -1.94
N TYR A 24 11.00 31.27 -3.27
CA TYR A 24 12.01 31.77 -4.21
C TYR A 24 12.32 33.25 -3.95
N TYR A 25 11.30 34.10 -3.87
CA TYR A 25 11.48 35.52 -3.58
C TYR A 25 12.10 35.77 -2.19
N ALA A 26 11.68 35.01 -1.17
CA ALA A 26 12.26 35.13 0.18
C ALA A 26 13.75 34.74 0.21
N ILE A 27 14.15 33.70 -0.54
CA ILE A 27 15.55 33.31 -0.70
C ILE A 27 16.35 34.40 -1.41
N GLU A 28 15.81 34.97 -2.49
CA GLU A 28 16.48 36.03 -3.24
C GLU A 28 16.68 37.30 -2.41
N ASP A 29 15.66 37.72 -1.68
CA ASP A 29 15.73 38.86 -0.76
C ASP A 29 16.76 38.63 0.36
N THR A 30 16.75 37.45 0.97
CA THR A 30 17.72 37.08 2.02
C THR A 30 19.15 37.08 1.49
N ASN A 31 19.37 36.59 0.27
CA ASN A 31 20.69 36.65 -0.39
C ASN A 31 21.15 38.09 -0.61
N LYS A 32 20.25 38.99 -1.03
CA LYS A 32 20.55 40.42 -1.21
C LYS A 32 20.91 41.10 0.12
N ASN A 33 20.27 40.66 1.20
CA ASN A 33 20.50 41.16 2.56
C ASN A 33 21.63 40.42 3.31
N LEU A 34 22.43 39.59 2.63
CA LEU A 34 23.55 38.81 3.19
C LEU A 34 23.15 37.87 4.35
N GLY A 35 21.88 37.47 4.42
CA GLY A 35 21.40 36.47 5.39
C GLY A 35 21.69 35.04 4.95
N GLU A 36 21.17 34.07 5.71
CA GLU A 36 21.31 32.63 5.43
C GLU A 36 20.01 32.03 4.86
N PRO A 37 19.88 31.83 3.53
CA PRO A 37 18.65 31.30 2.94
C PRO A 37 18.34 29.84 3.32
N ALA A 38 19.35 29.12 3.82
CA ALA A 38 19.21 27.76 4.31
C ALA A 38 18.23 27.67 5.50
N ILE A 39 18.20 28.70 6.35
CA ILE A 39 17.30 28.75 7.52
C ILE A 39 15.84 28.83 7.07
N ILE A 40 15.53 29.72 6.11
CA ILE A 40 14.16 29.91 5.61
C ILE A 40 13.67 28.65 4.89
N SER A 41 14.47 28.13 3.96
CA SER A 41 14.13 26.90 3.24
C SER A 41 13.98 25.70 4.17
N GLY A 42 14.79 25.61 5.23
CA GLY A 42 14.71 24.57 6.25
C GLY A 42 13.41 24.63 7.06
N TRP A 43 13.00 25.81 7.54
CA TRP A 43 11.74 25.98 8.25
C TRP A 43 10.52 25.68 7.39
N VAL A 44 10.52 26.14 6.13
CA VAL A 44 9.44 25.82 5.19
C VAL A 44 9.37 24.32 4.95
N LEU A 45 10.51 23.65 4.69
CA LEU A 45 10.57 22.20 4.51
C LEU A 45 10.03 21.46 5.74
N PHE A 46 10.47 21.85 6.94
CA PHE A 46 10.00 21.25 8.19
C PHE A 46 8.49 21.45 8.41
N GLY A 47 7.96 22.63 8.08
CA GLY A 47 6.53 22.90 8.08
C GLY A 47 5.75 21.94 7.16
N PHE A 48 6.27 21.65 5.96
CA PHE A 48 5.67 20.63 5.10
C PHE A 48 5.77 19.22 5.72
N LEU A 49 6.91 18.84 6.32
CA LEU A 49 7.01 17.53 7.00
C LEU A 49 5.96 17.37 8.12
N LEU A 50 5.72 18.43 8.89
CA LEU A 50 4.64 18.45 9.90
C LEU A 50 3.25 18.33 9.27
N LEU A 51 2.98 19.05 8.18
CA LEU A 51 1.73 18.92 7.41
C LEU A 51 1.51 17.49 6.92
N LEU A 52 2.56 16.80 6.47
CA LEU A 52 2.48 15.42 5.99
C LEU A 52 2.08 14.45 7.11
N VAL A 53 2.64 14.61 8.31
CA VAL A 53 2.29 13.77 9.47
C VAL A 53 0.95 14.15 10.10
N ALA A 54 0.47 15.38 9.91
CA ALA A 54 -0.86 15.81 10.36
C ALA A 54 -1.99 14.94 9.79
N LEU A 55 -1.81 14.29 8.63
CA LEU A 55 -2.75 13.30 8.10
C LEU A 55 -2.99 12.15 9.09
N ASN A 56 -1.95 11.67 9.78
CA ASN A 56 -2.06 10.59 10.77
C ASN A 56 -2.83 11.08 12.01
N LEU A 57 -2.52 12.29 12.49
CA LEU A 57 -3.25 12.91 13.61
C LEU A 57 -4.73 13.08 13.25
N ARG A 58 -5.06 13.58 12.06
CA ARG A 58 -6.44 13.74 11.60
C ARG A 58 -7.20 12.41 11.47
N LYS A 59 -6.51 11.30 11.21
CA LYS A 59 -7.14 9.97 11.22
C LYS A 59 -7.49 9.50 12.64
N LYS A 60 -6.70 9.91 13.65
CA LYS A 60 -6.96 9.59 15.07
C LYS A 60 -7.98 10.53 15.71
N LEU A 61 -8.06 11.77 15.25
CA LEU A 61 -8.96 12.81 15.75
C LEU A 61 -10.33 12.80 15.03
N ILE A 62 -11.00 11.64 15.00
CA ILE A 62 -12.30 11.48 14.33
C ILE A 62 -13.38 12.39 14.96
N ALA A 63 -13.25 12.70 16.24
CA ALA A 63 -14.17 13.57 16.97
C ALA A 63 -14.19 15.03 16.46
N PHE A 64 -13.14 15.48 15.76
CA PHE A 64 -13.05 16.84 15.24
C PHE A 64 -13.31 16.83 13.72
N ASN A 65 -14.31 17.59 13.27
CA ASN A 65 -14.70 17.70 11.85
C ASN A 65 -13.72 18.54 11.03
N ILE A 66 -12.42 18.25 11.10
CA ILE A 66 -11.37 18.97 10.38
C ILE A 66 -11.31 18.45 8.94
N GLY A 67 -12.33 18.74 8.15
CA GLY A 67 -12.41 18.43 6.72
C GLY A 67 -12.41 16.94 6.35
N ALA A 68 -12.80 16.65 5.11
CA ALA A 68 -12.87 15.27 4.61
C ALA A 68 -11.47 14.67 4.36
N VAL A 69 -11.26 13.39 4.74
CA VAL A 69 -9.99 12.64 4.56
C VAL A 69 -9.45 12.75 3.13
N ARG A 70 -10.32 12.75 2.13
CA ARG A 70 -9.95 12.87 0.71
C ARG A 70 -9.09 14.10 0.39
N HIS A 71 -9.34 15.24 1.06
CA HIS A 71 -8.55 16.45 0.85
C HIS A 71 -7.21 16.36 1.56
N TRP A 72 -7.17 15.78 2.76
CA TRP A 72 -5.91 15.52 3.47
C TRP A 72 -4.98 14.60 2.70
N VAL A 73 -5.51 13.57 2.04
CA VAL A 73 -4.72 12.71 1.15
C VAL A 73 -4.19 13.51 -0.04
N ALA A 74 -5.00 14.39 -0.63
CA ALA A 74 -4.54 15.26 -1.72
C ALA A 74 -3.40 16.21 -1.27
N PHE A 75 -3.55 16.87 -0.12
CA PHE A 75 -2.50 17.68 0.49
C PHE A 75 -1.25 16.87 0.82
N HIS A 76 -1.40 15.63 1.29
CA HIS A 76 -0.28 14.77 1.60
C HIS A 76 0.51 14.37 0.34
N ILE A 77 -0.19 13.98 -0.74
CA ILE A 77 0.47 13.60 -2.00
C ILE A 77 1.18 14.80 -2.63
N VAL A 78 0.47 15.92 -2.79
CA VAL A 78 1.03 17.13 -3.43
C VAL A 78 2.12 17.74 -2.55
N GLY A 79 1.87 17.84 -1.25
CA GLY A 79 2.85 18.33 -0.28
C GLY A 79 4.12 17.48 -0.29
N GLY A 80 4.01 16.15 -0.40
CA GLY A 80 5.16 15.25 -0.49
C GLY A 80 6.02 15.52 -1.72
N LEU A 81 5.39 15.69 -2.89
CA LEU A 81 6.11 16.04 -4.12
C LEU A 81 6.79 17.40 -4.05
N ILE A 82 6.12 18.39 -3.44
CA ILE A 82 6.67 19.73 -3.25
C ILE A 82 7.83 19.71 -2.26
N SER A 83 7.74 18.93 -1.18
CA SER A 83 8.84 18.75 -0.23
C SER A 83 10.11 18.24 -0.91
N VAL A 84 10.01 17.38 -1.93
CA VAL A 84 11.19 16.94 -2.71
C VAL A 84 11.85 18.10 -3.42
N ILE A 85 11.07 19.00 -4.03
CA ILE A 85 11.58 20.20 -4.69
C ILE A 85 12.25 21.12 -3.66
N ILE A 86 11.57 21.38 -2.54
CA ILE A 86 12.09 22.25 -1.47
C ILE A 86 13.36 21.66 -0.84
N PHE A 87 13.43 20.33 -0.65
CA PHE A 87 14.62 19.65 -0.17
C PHE A 87 15.82 19.87 -1.09
N LEU A 88 15.64 19.73 -2.40
CA LEU A 88 16.71 20.01 -3.37
C LEU A 88 17.11 21.49 -3.37
N VAL A 89 16.17 22.42 -3.20
CA VAL A 89 16.50 23.85 -3.04
C VAL A 89 17.30 24.09 -1.76
N HIS A 90 16.88 23.48 -0.65
CA HIS A 90 17.54 23.59 0.65
C HIS A 90 18.98 23.07 0.63
N THR A 91 19.23 21.95 -0.06
CA THR A 91 20.57 21.37 -0.21
C THR A 91 21.37 21.94 -1.39
N LYS A 92 20.89 23.01 -2.04
CA LYS A 92 21.50 23.61 -3.25
C LYS A 92 21.73 22.59 -4.39
N GLY A 93 20.84 21.62 -4.51
CA GLY A 93 20.87 20.56 -5.52
C GLY A 93 21.68 19.32 -5.12
N VAL A 94 22.28 19.29 -3.93
CA VAL A 94 23.05 18.14 -3.45
C VAL A 94 22.10 17.06 -2.93
N ILE A 95 22.13 15.88 -3.56
CA ILE A 95 21.25 14.76 -3.20
C ILE A 95 21.68 14.09 -1.89
N PHE A 96 23.00 13.96 -1.68
CA PHE A 96 23.62 13.41 -0.47
C PHE A 96 24.71 14.35 0.04
N PRO A 97 24.47 15.06 1.15
CA PRO A 97 25.50 15.90 1.78
C PRO A 97 26.68 15.07 2.31
N LEU A 98 27.80 15.72 2.62
CA LEU A 98 29.03 15.02 3.04
C LEU A 98 29.03 14.60 4.52
N GLY A 99 28.33 15.33 5.38
CA GLY A 99 28.30 15.01 6.81
C GLY A 99 27.42 13.78 7.11
N LEU A 100 27.87 12.93 8.03
CA LEU A 100 27.19 11.67 8.36
C LEU A 100 25.75 11.89 8.82
N TYR A 101 25.52 12.94 9.62
CA TYR A 101 24.21 13.25 10.15
C TYR A 101 23.24 13.69 9.05
N GLU A 102 23.71 14.56 8.15
CA GLU A 102 22.98 15.03 6.99
C GLU A 102 22.71 13.89 5.99
N GLN A 103 23.63 12.93 5.84
CA GLN A 103 23.41 11.72 5.04
C GLN A 103 22.28 10.85 5.61
N ILE A 104 22.22 10.68 6.93
CA ILE A 104 21.13 9.94 7.58
C ILE A 104 19.78 10.62 7.32
N ILE A 105 19.70 11.95 7.45
CA ILE A 105 18.48 12.71 7.17
C ILE A 105 18.10 12.58 5.68
N ALA A 106 19.05 12.78 4.77
CA ALA A 106 18.82 12.65 3.33
C ALA A 106 18.33 11.24 2.97
N PHE A 107 18.95 10.20 3.53
CA PHE A 107 18.54 8.81 3.32
C PHE A 107 17.10 8.55 3.81
N LEU A 108 16.77 8.99 5.02
CA LEU A 108 15.40 8.90 5.55
C LEU A 108 14.42 9.66 4.66
N PHE A 109 14.77 10.86 4.22
CA PHE A 109 13.96 11.69 3.34
C PHE A 109 13.66 10.97 2.01
N TRP A 110 14.69 10.42 1.36
CA TRP A 110 14.54 9.70 0.09
C TRP A 110 13.73 8.43 0.23
N ILE A 111 13.98 7.60 1.25
CA ILE A 111 13.19 6.38 1.48
C ILE A 111 11.73 6.72 1.78
N VAL A 112 11.46 7.70 2.64
CA VAL A 112 10.08 8.13 2.93
C VAL A 112 9.40 8.66 1.66
N SER A 113 10.10 9.44 0.84
CA SER A 113 9.57 9.96 -0.42
C SER A 113 9.24 8.84 -1.41
N ILE A 114 10.17 7.90 -1.63
CA ILE A 114 9.97 6.76 -2.55
C ILE A 114 8.82 5.87 -2.05
N THR A 115 8.82 5.52 -0.77
CA THR A 115 7.76 4.70 -0.18
C THR A 115 6.41 5.43 -0.19
N GLY A 116 6.37 6.76 -0.10
CA GLY A 116 5.16 7.57 -0.24
C GLY A 116 4.58 7.56 -1.66
N VAL A 117 5.44 7.62 -2.69
CA VAL A 117 5.02 7.47 -4.10
C VAL A 117 4.48 6.07 -4.35
N ILE A 118 5.17 5.03 -3.88
CA ILE A 118 4.69 3.63 -3.93
C ILE A 118 3.34 3.50 -3.21
N GLY A 119 3.21 4.12 -2.04
CA GLY A 119 1.96 4.16 -1.29
C GLY A 119 0.80 4.76 -2.07
N THR A 120 1.06 5.85 -2.80
CA THR A 120 0.09 6.50 -3.69
C THR A 120 -0.39 5.55 -4.79
N LEU A 121 0.48 4.69 -5.33
CA LEU A 121 0.07 3.68 -6.30
C LEU A 121 -0.79 2.59 -5.63
N ILE A 122 -0.37 2.08 -4.48
CA ILE A 122 -1.08 1.03 -3.73
C ILE A 122 -2.52 1.46 -3.42
N ILE A 123 -2.72 2.65 -2.83
CA ILE A 123 -4.05 3.14 -2.42
C ILE A 123 -4.98 3.43 -3.60
N ASN A 124 -4.44 3.65 -4.80
CA ASN A 124 -5.23 3.94 -5.99
C ASN A 124 -5.61 2.69 -6.79
N VAL A 125 -4.76 1.66 -6.76
CA VAL A 125 -4.94 0.43 -7.54
C VAL A 125 -5.71 -0.63 -6.75
N TYR A 126 -5.40 -0.83 -5.46
CA TYR A 126 -5.86 -2.01 -4.72
C TYR A 126 -7.32 -1.96 -4.28
N PRO A 127 -7.89 -0.85 -3.78
CA PRO A 127 -9.31 -0.80 -3.41
C PRO A 127 -10.26 -1.13 -4.57
N ARG A 128 -9.89 -0.75 -5.80
CA ARG A 128 -10.65 -1.13 -7.00
C ARG A 128 -10.65 -2.65 -7.20
N ARG A 129 -9.46 -3.26 -7.09
CA ARG A 129 -9.30 -4.70 -7.21
C ARG A 129 -10.00 -5.47 -6.09
N LEU A 130 -10.19 -4.88 -4.91
CA LEU A 130 -10.97 -5.50 -3.84
C LEU A 130 -12.48 -5.39 -4.13
N THR A 131 -12.94 -4.23 -4.59
CA THR A 131 -14.35 -4.00 -4.95
C THR A 131 -14.79 -4.91 -6.10
N ASP A 132 -13.96 -5.06 -7.14
CA ASP A 132 -14.23 -5.94 -8.29
C ASP A 132 -14.28 -7.43 -7.90
N ALA A 133 -13.75 -7.81 -6.73
CA ALA A 133 -13.62 -9.18 -6.28
C ALA A 133 -14.72 -9.61 -5.29
N GLY A 134 -15.89 -8.96 -5.30
CA GLY A 134 -17.05 -9.38 -4.50
C GLY A 134 -17.19 -8.71 -3.12
N GLY A 135 -16.42 -7.66 -2.85
CA GLY A 135 -16.50 -6.88 -1.60
C GLY A 135 -15.25 -7.01 -0.72
N GLU A 136 -15.16 -6.19 0.34
CA GLU A 136 -14.01 -6.23 1.27
C GLU A 136 -14.35 -7.10 2.49
N ILE A 137 -13.78 -8.31 2.55
CA ILE A 137 -13.74 -9.09 3.79
C ILE A 137 -12.68 -8.45 4.70
N SER A 138 -12.97 -8.34 6.00
CA SER A 138 -11.99 -7.85 6.97
C SER A 138 -10.76 -8.76 6.98
N PHE A 139 -9.56 -8.17 6.95
CA PHE A 139 -8.30 -8.91 6.99
C PHE A 139 -8.23 -9.96 8.11
N ASP A 140 -8.79 -9.66 9.27
CA ASP A 140 -8.72 -10.51 10.45
C ASP A 140 -9.61 -11.76 10.32
N THR A 141 -10.60 -11.73 9.42
CA THR A 141 -11.51 -12.85 9.11
C THR A 141 -10.95 -13.75 8.01
N ILE A 142 -10.00 -13.28 7.20
CA ILE A 142 -9.43 -14.04 6.08
C ILE A 142 -8.87 -15.42 6.52
N PRO A 143 -8.11 -15.54 7.64
CA PRO A 143 -7.61 -16.84 8.07
C PRO A 143 -8.73 -17.82 8.43
N SER A 144 -9.82 -17.36 9.04
CA SER A 144 -10.96 -18.23 9.39
C SER A 144 -11.75 -18.66 8.16
N GLU A 145 -11.98 -17.75 7.20
CA GLU A 145 -12.64 -18.09 5.93
C GLU A 145 -11.83 -19.12 5.13
N LEU A 146 -10.50 -18.97 5.12
CA LEU A 146 -9.62 -19.93 4.46
C LEU A 146 -9.73 -21.33 5.08
N VAL A 147 -9.81 -21.42 6.40
CA VAL A 147 -10.02 -22.69 7.10
C VAL A 147 -11.41 -23.25 6.79
N ALA A 148 -12.46 -22.41 6.75
CA ALA A 148 -13.81 -22.84 6.39
C ALA A 148 -13.87 -23.43 4.99
N LEU A 149 -13.32 -22.75 3.98
CA LEU A 149 -13.24 -23.24 2.60
C LEU A 149 -12.48 -24.56 2.49
N ARG A 150 -11.41 -24.72 3.27
CA ARG A 150 -10.64 -25.96 3.31
C ARG A 150 -11.48 -27.11 3.89
N VAL A 151 -12.15 -26.88 5.02
CA VAL A 151 -12.98 -27.91 5.66
C VAL A 151 -14.14 -28.30 4.74
N GLU A 152 -14.79 -27.33 4.09
CA GLU A 152 -15.87 -27.58 3.14
C GLU A 152 -15.40 -28.40 1.93
N ALA A 153 -14.20 -28.10 1.39
CA ALA A 153 -13.62 -28.88 0.32
C ALA A 153 -13.25 -30.31 0.76
N GLU A 154 -12.71 -30.48 1.97
CA GLU A 154 -12.42 -31.81 2.55
C GLU A 154 -13.72 -32.62 2.77
N THR A 155 -14.79 -32.00 3.26
CA THR A 155 -16.11 -32.64 3.42
C THR A 155 -16.71 -33.02 2.07
N CYS A 156 -16.65 -32.15 1.07
CA CYS A 156 -17.12 -32.41 -0.30
C CYS A 156 -16.45 -33.66 -0.90
N VAL A 157 -15.15 -33.84 -0.65
CA VAL A 157 -14.39 -35.00 -1.11
C VAL A 157 -14.81 -36.28 -0.38
N ILE A 158 -15.01 -36.22 0.94
CA ILE A 158 -15.48 -37.37 1.73
C ILE A 158 -16.87 -37.81 1.28
N ASP A 159 -17.79 -36.86 1.05
CA ASP A 159 -19.15 -37.14 0.59
C ASP A 159 -19.16 -37.73 -0.83
N CYS A 160 -18.22 -37.32 -1.68
CA CYS A 160 -18.02 -37.91 -3.00
C CYS A 160 -17.66 -39.39 -2.91
N VAL A 161 -16.71 -39.77 -2.05
CA VAL A 161 -16.31 -41.18 -1.85
C VAL A 161 -17.49 -42.00 -1.32
N ASN A 162 -18.23 -41.47 -0.35
CA ASN A 162 -19.41 -42.13 0.21
C ASN A 162 -20.53 -42.35 -0.82
N SER A 163 -20.69 -41.42 -1.78
CA SER A 163 -21.80 -41.43 -2.74
C SER A 163 -21.50 -42.15 -4.07
N SER A 164 -20.24 -42.12 -4.50
CA SER A 164 -19.78 -42.74 -5.76
C SER A 164 -19.18 -44.13 -5.54
N GLY A 165 -18.58 -44.38 -4.37
CA GLY A 165 -17.81 -45.59 -4.08
C GLY A 165 -16.39 -45.59 -4.67
N GLU A 166 -16.03 -44.58 -5.45
CA GLU A 166 -14.73 -44.44 -6.11
C GLU A 166 -13.85 -43.42 -5.36
N ALA A 167 -12.53 -43.63 -5.40
CA ALA A 167 -11.57 -42.81 -4.67
C ALA A 167 -10.81 -41.80 -5.55
N THR A 168 -11.06 -41.78 -6.86
CA THR A 168 -10.28 -41.02 -7.84
C THR A 168 -10.25 -39.52 -7.55
N LEU A 169 -11.40 -38.91 -7.24
CA LEU A 169 -11.45 -37.48 -6.86
C LEU A 169 -10.71 -37.19 -5.55
N SER A 170 -10.80 -38.11 -4.57
CA SER A 170 -10.19 -37.95 -3.25
C SER A 170 -8.66 -38.05 -3.30
N GLU A 171 -8.14 -38.97 -4.10
CA GLU A 171 -6.72 -39.10 -4.37
C GLU A 171 -6.19 -37.84 -5.07
N HIS A 172 -6.87 -37.37 -6.12
CA HIS A 172 -6.48 -36.13 -6.80
C HIS A 172 -6.49 -34.91 -5.87
N TYR A 173 -7.52 -34.78 -5.02
CA TYR A 173 -7.59 -33.69 -4.06
C TYR A 173 -6.40 -33.72 -3.11
N SER A 174 -6.11 -34.89 -2.53
CA SER A 174 -5.03 -35.05 -1.54
C SER A 174 -3.64 -34.81 -2.14
N GLU A 175 -3.43 -35.21 -3.40
CA GLU A 175 -2.15 -35.03 -4.08
C GLU A 175 -1.92 -33.60 -4.60
N THR A 176 -2.99 -32.93 -5.05
CA THR A 176 -2.88 -31.68 -5.80
C THR A 176 -3.57 -30.51 -5.10
N LEU A 177 -4.87 -30.62 -4.82
CA LEU A 177 -5.69 -29.49 -4.37
C LEU A 177 -5.50 -29.15 -2.89
N ASP A 178 -5.15 -30.12 -2.05
CA ASP A 178 -4.82 -29.89 -0.64
C ASP A 178 -3.69 -28.85 -0.48
N TRP A 179 -2.65 -28.90 -1.32
CA TRP A 179 -1.60 -27.87 -1.35
C TRP A 179 -2.17 -26.47 -1.60
N PHE A 180 -3.19 -26.36 -2.48
CA PHE A 180 -3.84 -25.11 -2.81
C PHE A 180 -4.65 -24.59 -1.61
N PHE A 181 -5.50 -25.42 -0.98
CA PHE A 181 -6.36 -25.02 0.14
C PHE A 181 -5.63 -24.73 1.46
N ARG A 182 -4.44 -25.30 1.69
CA ARG A 182 -3.70 -25.16 2.97
C ARG A 182 -3.32 -23.74 3.39
N ARG A 183 -3.00 -22.84 2.46
CA ARG A 183 -2.52 -21.47 2.74
C ARG A 183 -2.78 -20.55 1.55
N PRO A 184 -2.70 -19.21 1.72
CA PRO A 184 -2.80 -18.30 0.58
C PRO A 184 -1.69 -18.56 -0.44
N ARG A 185 -2.07 -18.68 -1.72
CA ARG A 185 -1.15 -18.98 -2.83
C ARG A 185 -1.09 -17.82 -3.82
N PHE A 186 -0.12 -17.90 -4.74
CA PHE A 186 0.01 -16.96 -5.86
C PHE A 186 0.10 -15.47 -5.45
N TYR A 187 0.67 -15.17 -4.27
CA TYR A 187 0.73 -13.82 -3.67
C TYR A 187 1.16 -12.72 -4.66
N PHE A 188 2.35 -12.83 -5.24
CA PHE A 188 2.86 -11.83 -6.19
C PHE A 188 2.03 -11.72 -7.47
N ASN A 189 1.46 -12.84 -7.92
CA ASN A 189 0.59 -12.83 -9.09
C ASN A 189 -0.68 -12.02 -8.80
N HIS A 190 -1.30 -12.21 -7.63
CA HIS A 190 -2.46 -11.42 -7.22
C HIS A 190 -2.12 -9.94 -7.03
N LEU A 191 -0.95 -9.62 -6.45
CA LEU A 191 -0.48 -8.23 -6.31
C LEU A 191 -0.32 -7.51 -7.65
N LEU A 192 0.15 -8.21 -8.67
CA LEU A 192 0.30 -7.67 -10.03
C LEU A 192 -1.02 -7.67 -10.81
N GLY A 193 -2.05 -8.35 -10.30
CA GLY A 193 -3.38 -8.43 -10.90
C GLY A 193 -3.52 -9.54 -11.94
N GLY A 194 -2.63 -10.53 -11.91
CA GLY A 194 -2.75 -11.71 -12.74
C GLY A 194 -3.73 -12.73 -12.16
N ASP A 195 -4.19 -13.64 -13.01
CA ASP A 195 -5.16 -14.70 -12.67
C ASP A 195 -4.59 -16.11 -12.78
N ARG A 196 -3.29 -16.27 -12.48
CA ARG A 196 -2.61 -17.58 -12.52
C ARG A 196 -3.20 -18.59 -11.54
N SER A 197 -3.84 -18.13 -10.46
CA SER A 197 -4.51 -19.00 -9.50
C SER A 197 -5.67 -19.75 -10.16
N SER A 198 -6.61 -19.03 -10.78
CA SER A 198 -7.76 -19.64 -11.47
C SER A 198 -7.31 -20.47 -12.68
N ALA A 199 -6.30 -20.01 -13.43
CA ALA A 199 -5.72 -20.79 -14.53
C ALA A 199 -5.05 -22.10 -14.05
N TRP A 200 -4.41 -22.09 -12.88
CA TRP A 200 -3.82 -23.29 -12.28
C TRP A 200 -4.92 -24.26 -11.83
N VAL A 201 -5.98 -23.77 -11.18
CA VAL A 201 -7.13 -24.60 -10.77
C VAL A 201 -7.81 -25.24 -11.98
N ASN A 202 -8.16 -24.45 -13.00
CA ASN A 202 -8.83 -24.96 -14.20
C ASN A 202 -8.01 -26.04 -14.90
N ARG A 203 -6.67 -25.92 -14.94
CA ARG A 203 -5.81 -26.94 -15.54
C ARG A 203 -5.95 -28.29 -14.83
N HIS A 204 -5.83 -28.33 -13.51
CA HIS A 204 -5.84 -29.58 -12.76
C HIS A 204 -7.24 -30.20 -12.71
N VAL A 205 -8.29 -29.37 -12.69
CA VAL A 205 -9.68 -29.82 -12.79
C VAL A 205 -9.96 -30.49 -14.14
N GLU A 206 -9.53 -29.88 -15.26
CA GLU A 206 -9.72 -30.45 -16.60
C GLU A 206 -8.91 -31.73 -16.83
N GLU A 207 -7.74 -31.87 -16.21
CA GLU A 207 -6.92 -33.09 -16.30
C GLU A 207 -7.64 -34.33 -15.74
N VAL A 208 -8.39 -34.16 -14.65
CA VAL A 208 -9.08 -35.25 -13.95
C VAL A 208 -10.51 -35.47 -14.45
N ARG A 209 -11.16 -34.42 -14.96
CA ARG A 209 -12.56 -34.48 -15.43
C ARG A 209 -12.87 -35.66 -16.35
N ARG A 210 -11.96 -36.04 -17.23
CA ARG A 210 -12.13 -37.17 -18.17
C ARG A 210 -12.14 -38.57 -17.54
N TYR A 211 -11.70 -38.68 -16.28
CA TYR A 211 -11.62 -39.93 -15.54
C TYR A 211 -12.73 -40.09 -14.51
N LEU A 212 -13.56 -39.07 -14.33
CA LEU A 212 -14.61 -39.03 -13.31
C LEU A 212 -15.96 -39.46 -13.86
N ASN A 213 -16.70 -40.20 -13.04
CA ASN A 213 -18.09 -40.55 -13.30
C ASN A 213 -19.03 -39.33 -13.15
N ASP A 214 -20.26 -39.42 -13.67
CA ASP A 214 -21.23 -38.30 -13.63
C ASP A 214 -21.47 -37.74 -12.23
N LYS A 215 -21.53 -38.62 -11.20
CA LYS A 215 -21.66 -38.21 -9.81
C LYS A 215 -20.42 -37.47 -9.29
N GLU A 216 -19.22 -37.96 -9.59
CA GLU A 216 -17.98 -37.33 -9.15
C GLU A 216 -17.76 -35.98 -9.86
N GLN A 217 -18.24 -35.83 -11.09
CA GLN A 217 -18.20 -34.55 -11.80
C GLN A 217 -19.04 -33.48 -11.11
N GLU A 218 -20.15 -33.84 -10.46
CA GLU A 218 -20.93 -32.90 -9.64
C GLU A 218 -20.12 -32.37 -8.45
N PHE A 219 -19.46 -33.25 -7.71
CA PHE A 219 -18.56 -32.87 -6.61
C PHE A 219 -17.33 -32.10 -7.09
N LEU A 220 -16.75 -32.46 -8.25
CA LEU A 220 -15.66 -31.71 -8.85
C LEU A 220 -16.06 -30.26 -9.16
N ASN A 221 -17.29 -30.04 -9.65
CA ASN A 221 -17.80 -28.69 -9.91
C ASN A 221 -17.99 -27.90 -8.60
N GLN A 222 -18.37 -28.54 -7.50
CA GLN A 222 -18.43 -27.91 -6.16
C GLN A 222 -17.03 -27.52 -5.68
N ILE A 223 -16.03 -28.40 -5.82
CA ILE A 223 -14.63 -28.09 -5.47
C ILE A 223 -14.09 -26.94 -6.33
N LEU A 224 -14.43 -26.88 -7.62
CA LEU A 224 -14.06 -25.79 -8.51
C LEU A 224 -14.67 -24.44 -8.04
N HIS A 225 -15.91 -24.45 -7.56
CA HIS A 225 -16.55 -23.27 -6.97
C HIS A 225 -15.77 -22.80 -5.74
N LEU A 226 -15.51 -23.70 -4.77
CA LEU A 226 -14.73 -23.40 -3.57
C LEU A 226 -13.31 -22.90 -3.89
N ALA A 227 -12.67 -23.48 -4.91
CA ALA A 227 -11.34 -23.06 -5.34
C ALA A 227 -11.35 -21.65 -5.97
N THR A 228 -12.44 -21.28 -6.65
CA THR A 228 -12.63 -19.94 -7.21
C THR A 228 -12.86 -18.91 -6.10
N GLU A 229 -13.69 -19.22 -5.11
CA GLU A 229 -13.88 -18.39 -3.91
C GLU A 229 -12.57 -18.21 -3.14
N LYS A 230 -11.79 -19.28 -3.00
CA LYS A 230 -10.45 -19.20 -2.41
C LYS A 230 -9.51 -18.30 -3.21
N SER A 231 -9.53 -18.35 -4.55
CA SER A 231 -8.70 -17.49 -5.40
C SER A 231 -9.01 -16.00 -5.19
N ILE A 232 -10.29 -15.67 -4.99
CA ILE A 232 -10.76 -14.33 -4.61
C ILE A 232 -10.23 -13.95 -3.22
N LEU A 233 -10.35 -14.84 -2.23
CA LEU A 233 -9.87 -14.63 -0.88
C LEU A 233 -8.34 -14.40 -0.83
N ASP A 234 -7.56 -15.17 -1.58
CA ASP A 234 -6.10 -15.03 -1.70
C ASP A 234 -5.69 -13.69 -2.32
N ARG A 235 -6.48 -13.19 -3.29
CA ARG A 235 -6.30 -11.86 -3.87
C ARG A 235 -6.56 -10.77 -2.84
N GLN A 236 -7.62 -10.89 -2.05
CA GLN A 236 -7.93 -9.95 -0.98
C GLN A 236 -6.83 -9.92 0.08
N PHE A 237 -6.40 -11.10 0.53
CA PHE A 237 -5.28 -11.26 1.45
C PHE A 237 -4.04 -10.53 0.96
N SER A 238 -3.62 -10.80 -0.28
CA SER A 238 -2.39 -10.26 -0.85
C SER A 238 -2.42 -8.73 -0.88
N CYS A 239 -3.52 -8.14 -1.36
CA CYS A 239 -3.65 -6.69 -1.46
C CYS A 239 -3.68 -6.01 -0.07
N GLN A 240 -4.45 -6.57 0.88
CA GLN A 240 -4.58 -6.01 2.22
C GLN A 240 -3.28 -6.16 3.04
N ASP A 241 -2.60 -7.31 2.92
CA ASP A 241 -1.31 -7.56 3.58
C ASP A 241 -0.24 -6.57 3.12
N LEU A 242 -0.12 -6.32 1.80
CA LEU A 242 0.83 -5.32 1.29
C LEU A 242 0.50 -3.91 1.79
N MET A 243 -0.77 -3.52 1.83
CA MET A 243 -1.20 -2.22 2.36
C MET A 243 -0.78 -2.05 3.83
N ARG A 244 -0.95 -3.08 4.65
CA ARG A 244 -0.57 -3.08 6.07
C ARG A 244 0.96 -3.02 6.23
N LYS A 245 1.71 -3.85 5.51
CA LYS A 245 3.18 -3.85 5.51
C LYS A 245 3.77 -2.50 5.07
N TRP A 246 3.18 -1.89 4.04
CA TRP A 246 3.58 -0.55 3.58
C TRP A 246 3.41 0.50 4.69
N LEU A 247 2.27 0.51 5.38
CA LEU A 247 2.04 1.45 6.51
C LEU A 247 3.01 1.20 7.67
N LEU A 248 3.29 -0.06 8.00
CA LEU A 248 4.25 -0.44 9.04
C LEU A 248 5.68 0.01 8.73
N LEU A 249 6.04 0.13 7.45
CA LEU A 249 7.35 0.65 7.03
C LEU A 249 7.36 2.19 6.95
N HIS A 250 6.40 2.77 6.22
CA HIS A 250 6.42 4.19 5.88
C HIS A 250 6.23 5.10 7.10
N VAL A 251 5.34 4.73 8.03
CA VAL A 251 5.00 5.59 9.19
C VAL A 251 6.18 5.73 10.18
N PRO A 252 6.84 4.64 10.65
CA PRO A 252 7.99 4.78 11.55
C PRO A 252 9.14 5.58 10.92
N LEU A 253 9.41 5.37 9.64
CA LEU A 253 10.45 6.12 8.91
C LEU A 253 10.11 7.62 8.83
N SER A 254 8.83 7.96 8.66
CA SER A 254 8.38 9.35 8.65
C SER A 254 8.54 10.01 10.02
N VAL A 255 8.26 9.27 11.11
CA VAL A 255 8.48 9.76 12.48
C VAL A 255 9.96 9.96 12.76
N ALA A 256 10.81 9.01 12.35
CA ALA A 256 12.26 9.16 12.47
C ALA A 256 12.77 10.38 11.71
N LEU A 257 12.30 10.61 10.48
CA LEU A 257 12.64 11.78 9.67
C LEU A 257 12.27 13.10 10.35
N ILE A 258 11.07 13.19 10.95
CA ILE A 258 10.67 14.42 11.67
C ILE A 258 11.53 14.63 12.91
N ALA A 259 11.79 13.58 13.69
CA ALA A 259 12.59 13.68 14.90
C ALA A 259 14.02 14.16 14.58
N THR A 260 14.66 13.56 13.56
CA THR A 260 15.99 13.98 13.13
C THR A 260 15.96 15.37 12.50
N SER A 261 14.95 15.73 11.70
CA SER A 261 14.84 17.09 11.15
C SER A 261 14.66 18.15 12.24
N GLY A 262 13.87 17.85 13.29
CA GLY A 262 13.71 18.74 14.43
C GLY A 262 15.01 18.95 15.20
N TRP A 263 15.77 17.87 15.43
CA TRP A 263 17.11 17.96 16.03
C TRP A 263 18.08 18.75 15.15
N HIS A 264 18.05 18.54 13.83
CA HIS A 264 18.87 19.29 12.88
C HIS A 264 18.65 20.81 12.97
N ILE A 265 17.39 21.25 13.08
CA ILE A 265 17.06 22.67 13.25
C ILE A 265 17.65 23.20 14.56
N ILE A 266 17.50 22.46 15.66
CA ILE A 266 18.07 22.85 16.97
C ILE A 266 19.59 23.00 16.86
N MET A 267 20.27 22.03 16.24
CA MET A 267 21.71 22.07 16.04
C MET A 267 22.13 23.31 15.24
N ILE A 268 21.47 23.61 14.12
CA ILE A 268 21.80 24.81 13.33
C ILE A 268 21.70 26.07 14.20
N HIS A 269 20.59 26.28 14.92
CA HIS A 269 20.42 27.49 15.75
C HIS A 269 21.33 27.56 16.98
N MET A 270 21.79 26.43 17.49
CA MET A 270 22.74 26.39 18.61
C MET A 270 24.18 26.66 18.19
N TYR A 271 24.57 26.23 16.98
CA TYR A 271 25.95 26.35 16.47
C TYR A 271 26.15 27.48 15.47
N SER A 272 25.08 28.16 15.02
CA SER A 272 25.13 29.36 14.18
C SER A 272 25.13 30.67 14.98
N GLN A 273 25.18 30.61 16.31
CA GLN A 273 25.42 31.77 17.20
C GLN A 273 26.91 31.87 17.54
#